data_AF-A0A1H3G498-F1
#
_entry.id   AF-A0A1H3G498-F1
#
_cell.length_a   1.000
_cell.length_b   1.000
_cell.length_c   1.000
_cell.angle_alpha   90.00
_cell.angle_beta   90.00
_cell.angle_gamma   90.00
#
_symmetry.space_group_name_H-M   'P 1'
#
loop_
_entity.id
_entity.type
_entity.pdbx_description
1 polymer ?
#
loop_
_entity_poly.entity_id
_entity_poly.type
_entity_poly.pdbx_seq_one_letter_code
_entity_poly.pdbx_strand_id
1 'polypeptide(L)'
;MGIKLCLSFLRKQGSIRFSSKIILFFLIVVNFQLNAQSNWKGFWKQSTPIKCWVVTHPFKAKKAQIISEETKQITDSIAKTNLLDGDKFGGQVDAFRHAYWMARLRQEIGKGASLSLGRAYERSNKKSFRKSKRKGEISGYDKVSKQMDLFNNKVGVTFTKKREIIQKNELINEIINSIKEGKFKIIKKDSAGNCLDCNGKKLSKTKHNDWKSLKCLVFSKL
;
A
#
# COMPACT_ATOMS: atom_id res chain seq x y z
N MET A 1 45.54 -1.67 -5.93
CA MET A 1 45.82 -1.34 -4.52
C MET A 1 44.80 -2.08 -3.66
N GLY A 2 45.24 -3.14 -2.94
CA GLY A 2 44.49 -3.96 -1.97
C GLY A 2 43.21 -4.61 -2.48
N ILE A 3 43.17 -5.88 -2.90
CA ILE A 3 43.19 -7.07 -2.05
C ILE A 3 44.06 -8.14 -2.74
N LYS A 4 45.34 -8.14 -2.39
CA LYS A 4 46.28 -9.24 -2.64
C LYS A 4 46.86 -9.59 -1.27
N LEU A 5 46.06 -10.23 -0.44
CA LEU A 5 46.56 -10.89 0.76
C LEU A 5 45.63 -12.04 1.10
N CYS A 6 46.24 -13.19 1.32
CA CYS A 6 45.64 -14.47 1.71
C CYS A 6 45.12 -15.38 0.58
N LEU A 7 45.96 -15.63 -0.45
CA LEU A 7 45.90 -16.85 -1.27
C LEU A 7 47.22 -17.65 -1.20
N SER A 8 47.92 -17.58 -0.07
CA SER A 8 49.19 -18.29 0.17
C SER A 8 49.11 -19.26 1.34
N PHE A 9 47.96 -19.93 1.53
CA PHE A 9 47.84 -21.00 2.53
C PHE A 9 47.11 -22.26 2.03
N LEU A 10 47.07 -22.46 0.70
CA LEU A 10 46.65 -23.73 0.10
C LEU A 10 47.87 -24.53 -0.35
N ARG A 11 48.74 -24.87 0.60
CA ARG A 11 49.73 -25.93 0.42
C ARG A 11 50.12 -26.53 1.77
N LYS A 12 49.23 -27.34 2.33
CA LYS A 12 49.63 -28.45 3.21
C LYS A 12 48.58 -29.56 3.15
N GLN A 13 49.08 -30.75 2.85
CA GLN A 13 48.35 -32.00 2.75
C GLN A 13 47.55 -32.29 4.03
N GLY A 14 46.35 -32.82 3.85
CA GLY A 14 45.55 -33.45 4.88
C GLY A 14 44.24 -33.92 4.26
N SER A 15 44.04 -35.23 4.11
CA SER A 15 42.76 -35.77 3.67
C SER A 15 41.70 -35.43 4.72
N ILE A 16 40.82 -34.49 4.43
CA ILE A 16 39.67 -34.21 5.28
C ILE A 16 38.67 -35.34 5.03
N ARG A 17 38.66 -36.36 5.89
CA ARG A 17 37.55 -37.32 5.96
C ARG A 17 36.34 -36.59 6.52
N PHE A 18 35.53 -36.02 5.64
CA PHE A 18 34.20 -35.53 6.02
C PHE A 18 33.39 -36.73 6.53
N SER A 19 33.03 -36.72 7.81
CA SER A 19 32.16 -37.76 8.34
C SER A 19 30.80 -37.64 7.67
N SER A 20 30.17 -38.79 7.37
CA SER A 20 28.85 -38.85 6.72
C SER A 20 27.79 -38.05 7.49
N LYS A 21 27.99 -37.84 8.79
CA LYS A 21 27.13 -37.03 9.67
C LYS A 21 27.24 -35.53 9.42
N ILE A 22 28.43 -35.01 9.07
CA ILE A 22 28.64 -33.58 8.77
C ILE A 22 28.03 -33.23 7.39
N ILE A 23 28.17 -34.12 6.42
CA ILE A 23 27.54 -33.99 5.09
C ILE A 23 26.01 -34.03 5.24
N LEU A 24 25.47 -34.93 6.08
CA LEU A 24 24.04 -35.02 6.37
C LEU A 24 23.51 -33.75 7.06
N PHE A 25 24.25 -33.18 8.02
CA PHE A 25 23.89 -31.92 8.67
C PHE A 25 23.87 -30.74 7.67
N PHE A 26 24.85 -30.67 6.77
CA PHE A 26 24.89 -29.65 5.72
C PHE A 26 23.73 -29.81 4.72
N LEU A 27 23.37 -31.04 4.35
CA LEU A 27 22.21 -31.34 3.51
C LEU A 27 20.88 -30.96 4.19
N ILE A 28 20.74 -31.15 5.50
CA ILE A 28 19.54 -30.76 6.25
C ILE A 28 19.40 -29.23 6.30
N VAL A 29 20.49 -28.48 6.50
CA VAL A 29 20.46 -27.01 6.57
C VAL A 29 20.21 -26.36 5.20
N VAL A 30 20.71 -26.95 4.10
CA VAL A 30 20.50 -26.42 2.73
C VAL A 30 19.05 -26.63 2.26
N ASN A 31 18.34 -27.65 2.73
CA ASN A 31 16.94 -27.88 2.37
C ASN A 31 15.95 -26.87 2.97
N PHE A 32 16.34 -26.08 3.98
CA PHE A 32 15.48 -25.03 4.56
C PHE A 32 15.46 -23.70 3.77
N GLN A 33 16.22 -23.57 2.68
CA GLN A 33 16.42 -22.29 1.97
C GLN A 33 15.55 -22.10 0.70
N LEU A 34 14.72 -23.08 0.29
CA LEU A 34 14.14 -23.06 -1.06
C LEU A 34 12.84 -22.25 -1.26
N ASN A 35 12.29 -21.58 -0.23
CA ASN A 35 11.03 -20.82 -0.36
C ASN A 35 11.14 -19.30 -0.16
N ALA A 36 12.35 -18.72 -0.10
CA ALA A 36 12.54 -17.30 0.22
C ALA A 36 12.60 -16.34 -1.00
N GLN A 37 12.64 -16.84 -2.24
CA GLN A 37 13.01 -16.01 -3.40
C GLN A 37 11.91 -15.04 -3.91
N SER A 38 10.62 -15.34 -3.75
CA SER A 38 9.55 -14.56 -4.39
C SER A 38 9.25 -13.21 -3.72
N ASN A 39 9.25 -13.16 -2.38
CA ASN A 39 8.92 -11.95 -1.61
C ASN A 39 10.06 -10.91 -1.60
N TRP A 40 11.31 -11.35 -1.70
CA TRP A 40 12.48 -10.47 -1.62
C TRP A 40 12.57 -9.49 -2.79
N LYS A 41 12.30 -9.96 -4.02
CA LYS A 41 12.23 -9.10 -5.21
C LYS A 41 11.15 -8.02 -5.07
N GLY A 42 10.02 -8.36 -4.46
CA GLY A 42 8.93 -7.42 -4.16
C GLY A 42 9.34 -6.33 -3.18
N PHE A 43 10.05 -6.69 -2.11
CA PHE A 43 10.58 -5.74 -1.13
C PHE A 43 11.53 -4.71 -1.74
N TRP A 44 12.48 -5.14 -2.58
CA TRP A 44 13.45 -4.22 -3.19
C TRP A 44 12.84 -3.24 -4.18
N LYS A 45 11.69 -3.59 -4.78
CA LYS A 45 10.91 -2.67 -5.63
C LYS A 45 10.18 -1.59 -4.85
N GLN A 46 9.98 -1.76 -3.54
CA GLN A 46 9.26 -0.78 -2.73
C GLN A 46 10.05 0.52 -2.55
N SER A 47 9.31 1.60 -2.29
CA SER A 47 9.90 2.89 -1.96
C SER A 47 10.55 2.88 -0.57
N THR A 48 11.49 3.80 -0.35
CA THR A 48 12.20 3.95 0.93
C THR A 48 11.26 4.08 2.14
N PRO A 49 10.16 4.87 2.09
CA PRO A 49 9.20 4.93 3.21
C PRO A 49 8.59 3.58 3.57
N ILE A 50 8.19 2.78 2.57
CA ILE A 50 7.60 1.46 2.78
C ILE A 50 8.65 0.48 3.30
N LYS A 51 9.87 0.48 2.72
CA LYS A 51 10.97 -0.36 3.21
C LYS A 51 11.28 -0.12 4.68
N CYS A 52 11.42 1.16 5.07
CA CYS A 52 11.65 1.54 6.46
C CYS A 52 10.52 1.05 7.37
N TRP A 53 9.27 1.20 6.94
CA TRP A 53 8.13 0.70 7.70
C TRP A 53 8.16 -0.83 7.86
N VAL A 54 8.46 -1.58 6.79
CA VAL A 54 8.56 -3.05 6.80
C VAL A 54 9.68 -3.52 7.74
N VAL A 55 10.86 -2.91 7.67
CA VAL A 55 12.01 -3.24 8.54
C VAL A 55 11.70 -2.97 10.02
N THR A 56 10.97 -1.89 10.30
CA THR A 56 10.56 -1.54 11.68
C THR A 56 9.35 -2.32 12.19
N HIS A 57 8.64 -3.06 11.32
CA HIS A 57 7.41 -3.77 11.67
C HIS A 57 7.26 -5.13 10.93
N PRO A 58 8.25 -6.04 10.98
CA PRO A 58 8.30 -7.21 10.09
C PRO A 58 7.08 -8.15 10.22
N PHE A 59 6.65 -8.45 11.44
CA PHE A 59 5.47 -9.31 11.65
C PHE A 59 4.17 -8.65 11.20
N LYS A 60 4.04 -7.33 11.38
CA LYS A 60 2.87 -6.57 10.94
C LYS A 60 2.87 -6.40 9.42
N ALA A 61 4.04 -6.34 8.79
CA ALA A 61 4.18 -6.25 7.34
C ALA A 61 3.61 -7.47 6.63
N LYS A 62 3.88 -8.69 7.14
CA LYS A 62 3.27 -9.90 6.58
C LYS A 62 1.74 -9.84 6.61
N LYS A 63 1.15 -9.46 7.76
CA LYS A 63 -0.30 -9.29 7.89
C LYS A 63 -0.85 -8.20 6.97
N ALA A 64 -0.17 -7.05 6.93
CA ALA A 64 -0.57 -5.93 6.10
C ALA A 64 -0.55 -6.27 4.60
N GLN A 65 0.39 -7.09 4.14
CA GLN A 65 0.43 -7.56 2.77
C GLN A 65 -0.81 -8.38 2.42
N ILE A 66 -1.14 -9.39 3.24
CA ILE A 66 -2.32 -10.24 3.05
C ILE A 66 -3.59 -9.39 2.99
N ILE A 67 -3.73 -8.44 3.91
CA ILE A 67 -4.89 -7.53 3.97
C ILE A 67 -4.94 -6.60 2.74
N SER A 68 -3.79 -6.17 2.22
CA SER A 68 -3.73 -5.31 1.04
C SER A 68 -4.16 -6.06 -0.22
N GLU A 69 -3.79 -7.34 -0.33
CA GLU A 69 -4.23 -8.23 -1.42
C GLU A 69 -5.75 -8.51 -1.33
N GLU A 70 -6.25 -8.81 -0.14
CA GLU A 70 -7.69 -8.95 0.14
C GLU A 70 -8.47 -7.66 -0.23
N THR A 71 -7.99 -6.51 0.25
CA THR A 71 -8.61 -5.20 -0.02
C THR A 71 -8.69 -4.96 -1.53
N LYS A 72 -7.62 -5.27 -2.26
CA LYS A 72 -7.59 -5.11 -3.72
C LYS A 72 -8.69 -5.96 -4.38
N GLN A 73 -8.79 -7.24 -4.03
CA GLN A 73 -9.80 -8.14 -4.60
C GLN A 73 -11.22 -7.65 -4.32
N ILE A 74 -11.51 -7.27 -3.07
CA ILE A 74 -12.85 -6.79 -2.67
C ILE A 74 -13.19 -5.46 -3.36
N THR A 75 -12.24 -4.53 -3.43
CA THR A 75 -12.43 -3.25 -4.13
C THR A 75 -12.67 -3.47 -5.62
N ASP A 76 -11.91 -4.37 -6.25
CA ASP A 76 -12.07 -4.71 -7.66
C ASP A 76 -13.44 -5.32 -7.95
N SER A 77 -13.98 -6.12 -7.03
CA SER A 77 -15.34 -6.65 -7.11
C SER A 77 -16.39 -5.55 -6.94
N ILE A 78 -16.26 -4.69 -5.91
CA ILE A 78 -17.22 -3.60 -5.65
C ILE A 78 -17.29 -2.62 -6.81
N ALA A 79 -16.16 -2.31 -7.44
CA ALA A 79 -16.10 -1.42 -8.60
C ALA A 79 -16.89 -1.91 -9.82
N LYS A 80 -17.22 -3.21 -9.88
CA LYS A 80 -18.05 -3.81 -10.94
C LYS A 80 -19.53 -3.82 -10.59
N THR A 81 -19.90 -3.41 -9.38
CA THR A 81 -21.29 -3.34 -8.91
C THR A 81 -21.80 -1.91 -8.99
N ASN A 82 -23.13 -1.75 -8.93
CA ASN A 82 -23.78 -0.44 -8.82
C ASN A 82 -23.92 0.04 -7.36
N LEU A 83 -23.16 -0.53 -6.43
CA LEU A 83 -23.25 -0.15 -5.00
C LEU A 83 -22.63 1.21 -4.72
N LEU A 84 -21.63 1.62 -5.51
CA LEU A 84 -20.89 2.88 -5.44
C LEU A 84 -20.67 3.42 -6.87
N ASP A 85 -20.02 4.58 -7.01
CA ASP A 85 -19.79 5.28 -8.27
C ASP A 85 -18.85 4.60 -9.31
N GLY A 86 -18.32 3.42 -9.01
CA GLY A 86 -17.39 2.70 -9.89
C GLY A 86 -15.98 3.30 -10.01
N ASP A 87 -15.72 4.48 -9.45
CA ASP A 87 -14.51 5.25 -9.67
C ASP A 87 -13.39 4.90 -8.68
N LYS A 88 -12.43 4.11 -9.16
CA LYS A 88 -11.26 3.65 -8.42
C LYS A 88 -10.22 4.74 -8.14
N PHE A 89 -10.37 5.95 -8.68
CA PHE A 89 -9.34 6.99 -8.64
C PHE A 89 -9.91 8.33 -8.19
N GLY A 90 -10.12 8.47 -6.88
CA GLY A 90 -10.70 9.67 -6.29
C GLY A 90 -12.21 9.64 -6.06
N GLY A 91 -12.90 8.57 -6.43
CA GLY A 91 -14.34 8.40 -6.21
C GLY A 91 -14.69 7.65 -4.93
N GLN A 92 -15.95 7.25 -4.83
CA GLN A 92 -16.51 6.48 -3.71
C GLN A 92 -15.86 5.10 -3.59
N VAL A 93 -15.58 4.42 -4.71
CA VAL A 93 -14.84 3.14 -4.68
C VAL A 93 -13.44 3.31 -4.11
N ASP A 94 -12.77 4.42 -4.42
CA ASP A 94 -11.47 4.74 -3.85
C ASP A 94 -11.55 5.03 -2.35
N ALA A 95 -12.58 5.79 -1.94
CA ALA A 95 -12.88 6.00 -0.52
C ALA A 95 -13.13 4.68 0.22
N PHE A 96 -13.91 3.77 -0.37
CA PHE A 96 -14.14 2.42 0.16
C PHE A 96 -12.83 1.66 0.33
N ARG A 97 -11.95 1.66 -0.69
CA ARG A 97 -10.65 0.99 -0.64
C ARG A 97 -9.84 1.44 0.56
N HIS A 98 -9.74 2.75 0.78
CA HIS A 98 -9.03 3.34 1.93
C HIS A 98 -9.68 2.98 3.26
N ALA A 99 -11.01 3.04 3.32
CA ALA A 99 -11.79 2.74 4.51
C ALA A 99 -11.59 1.28 4.96
N TYR A 100 -11.87 0.36 4.04
CA TYR A 100 -11.81 -1.07 4.26
C TYR A 100 -10.38 -1.51 4.62
N TRP A 101 -9.39 -1.01 3.89
CA TRP A 101 -8.00 -1.30 4.18
C TRP A 101 -7.60 -0.89 5.61
N MET A 102 -7.96 0.32 6.04
CA MET A 102 -7.65 0.77 7.40
C MET A 102 -8.40 0.00 8.49
N ALA A 103 -9.66 -0.33 8.25
CA ALA A 103 -10.48 -1.13 9.15
C ALA A 103 -9.87 -2.54 9.34
N ARG A 104 -9.54 -3.23 8.25
CA ARG A 104 -8.93 -4.57 8.29
C ARG A 104 -7.53 -4.54 8.90
N LEU A 105 -6.71 -3.54 8.55
CA LEU A 105 -5.41 -3.34 9.19
C LEU A 105 -5.57 -3.13 10.70
N ARG A 106 -6.54 -2.33 11.16
CA ARG A 106 -6.72 -2.08 12.59
C ARG A 106 -7.07 -3.36 13.35
N GLN A 107 -7.90 -4.24 12.79
CA GLN A 107 -8.22 -5.54 13.39
C GLN A 107 -6.94 -6.34 13.67
N GLU A 108 -6.00 -6.35 12.73
CA GLU A 108 -4.84 -7.23 12.78
C GLU A 108 -3.58 -6.63 13.44
N ILE A 109 -3.29 -5.36 13.16
CA ILE A 109 -2.03 -4.72 13.53
C ILE A 109 -2.23 -3.51 14.47
N GLY A 110 -3.47 -3.09 14.69
CA GLY A 110 -3.86 -2.00 15.59
C GLY A 110 -3.73 -0.61 14.97
N LYS A 111 -4.52 0.34 15.52
CA LYS A 111 -4.70 1.71 15.00
C LYS A 111 -3.39 2.44 14.67
N GLY A 112 -2.42 2.42 15.59
CA GLY A 112 -1.15 3.13 15.41
C GLY A 112 -0.33 2.63 14.22
N ALA A 113 -0.27 1.31 14.03
CA ALA A 113 0.46 0.70 12.94
C ALA A 113 -0.28 0.87 11.59
N SER A 114 -1.62 0.74 11.58
CA SER A 114 -2.42 0.99 10.39
C SER A 114 -2.23 2.41 9.87
N LEU A 115 -2.36 3.41 10.74
CA LEU A 115 -2.21 4.82 10.36
C LEU A 115 -0.77 5.16 9.97
N SER A 116 0.24 4.57 10.62
CA SER A 116 1.63 4.79 10.23
C SER A 116 1.96 4.18 8.86
N LEU A 117 1.38 3.02 8.53
CA LEU A 117 1.48 2.40 7.21
C LEU A 117 0.80 3.26 6.14
N GLY A 118 -0.44 3.73 6.39
CA GLY A 118 -1.13 4.66 5.49
C GLY A 118 -0.28 5.90 5.19
N ARG A 119 0.30 6.54 6.22
CA ARG A 119 1.23 7.67 6.03
C ARG A 119 2.49 7.30 5.24
N ALA A 120 2.98 6.07 5.34
CA ALA A 120 4.13 5.61 4.56
C ALA A 120 3.79 5.49 3.06
N TYR A 121 2.58 5.02 2.71
CA TYR A 121 2.08 5.05 1.33
C TYR A 121 1.94 6.48 0.80
N GLU A 122 1.42 7.43 1.58
CA GLU A 122 1.35 8.83 1.14
C GLU A 122 2.74 9.46 0.89
N ARG A 123 3.74 9.09 1.70
CA ARG A 123 5.14 9.50 1.48
C ARG A 123 5.72 8.84 0.23
N SER A 124 5.38 7.57 -0.02
CA SER A 124 5.74 6.83 -1.23
C SER A 124 5.17 7.50 -2.48
N ASN A 125 3.86 7.78 -2.48
CA ASN A 125 3.14 8.40 -3.59
C ASN A 125 3.69 9.80 -3.91
N LYS A 126 4.02 10.60 -2.89
CA LYS A 126 4.71 11.90 -3.09
C LYS A 126 6.10 11.74 -3.74
N LYS A 127 6.84 10.67 -3.42
CA LYS A 127 8.14 10.38 -4.05
C LYS A 127 7.95 9.95 -5.51
N SER A 128 6.93 9.14 -5.79
CA SER A 128 6.54 8.75 -7.16
C SER A 128 6.14 9.97 -7.99
N PHE A 129 5.30 10.87 -7.46
CA PHE A 129 4.95 12.14 -8.09
C PHE A 129 6.19 12.94 -8.52
N ARG A 130 7.14 13.13 -7.59
CA ARG A 130 8.39 13.86 -7.88
C ARG A 130 9.22 13.18 -8.96
N LYS A 131 9.22 11.84 -9.00
CA LYS A 131 9.94 11.07 -10.02
C LYS A 131 9.30 11.24 -11.39
N SER A 132 7.98 11.11 -11.48
CA SER A 132 7.24 11.33 -12.73
C SER A 132 7.42 12.76 -13.25
N LYS A 133 7.31 13.77 -12.37
CA LYS A 133 7.55 15.18 -12.74
C LYS A 133 8.95 15.40 -13.33
N ARG A 134 10.00 14.81 -12.75
CA ARG A 134 11.38 14.91 -13.29
C ARG A 134 11.54 14.27 -14.67
N LYS A 135 10.70 13.29 -15.00
CA LYS A 135 10.70 12.62 -16.30
C LYS A 135 9.74 13.26 -17.32
N GLY A 136 9.03 14.33 -16.94
CA GLY A 136 7.95 14.87 -17.76
C GLY A 136 6.71 13.96 -17.87
N GLU A 137 6.61 12.92 -17.03
CA GLU A 137 5.45 12.03 -16.99
C GLU A 137 4.30 12.69 -16.18
N ILE A 138 3.06 12.40 -16.56
CA ILE A 138 1.87 12.81 -15.80
C ILE A 138 1.73 11.92 -14.58
N SER A 139 1.62 12.51 -13.39
CA SER A 139 1.29 11.78 -12.17
C SER A 139 -0.20 11.89 -11.85
N GLY A 140 -0.84 10.75 -11.55
CA GLY A 140 -2.23 10.73 -11.07
C GLY A 140 -2.42 11.19 -9.63
N TYR A 141 -1.34 11.45 -8.87
CA TYR A 141 -1.36 11.73 -7.44
C TYR A 141 -0.85 13.13 -7.12
N ASP A 142 -1.57 13.88 -6.30
CA ASP A 142 -1.20 15.24 -5.89
C ASP A 142 -1.51 15.49 -4.40
N LYS A 143 -1.42 16.75 -3.96
CA LYS A 143 -1.71 17.14 -2.58
C LYS A 143 -3.18 16.91 -2.21
N VAL A 144 -4.12 17.07 -3.15
CA VAL A 144 -5.56 16.89 -2.91
C VAL A 144 -5.86 15.40 -2.75
N SER A 145 -5.34 14.54 -3.64
CA SER A 145 -5.40 13.08 -3.48
C SER A 145 -4.80 12.65 -2.14
N LYS A 146 -3.65 13.20 -1.75
CA LYS A 146 -3.06 12.94 -0.43
C LYS A 146 -4.00 13.30 0.72
N GLN A 147 -4.67 14.45 0.63
CA GLN A 147 -5.58 14.92 1.68
C GLN A 147 -6.82 14.02 1.77
N MET A 148 -7.37 13.60 0.63
CA MET A 148 -8.44 12.62 0.53
C MET A 148 -8.04 11.30 1.21
N ASP A 149 -6.92 10.71 0.80
CA ASP A 149 -6.43 9.42 1.30
C ASP A 149 -6.20 9.48 2.81
N LEU A 150 -5.57 10.54 3.32
CA LEU A 150 -5.35 10.73 4.76
C LEU A 150 -6.66 10.87 5.54
N PHE A 151 -7.64 11.60 5.00
CA PHE A 151 -8.95 11.75 5.63
C PHE A 151 -9.69 10.41 5.66
N ASN A 152 -9.81 9.76 4.51
CA ASN A 152 -10.51 8.48 4.37
C ASN A 152 -9.84 7.38 5.20
N ASN A 153 -8.50 7.40 5.30
CA ASN A 153 -7.78 6.50 6.19
C ASN A 153 -8.14 6.73 7.67
N LYS A 154 -8.26 8.01 8.09
CA LYS A 154 -8.62 8.36 9.47
C LYS A 154 -10.04 7.94 9.80
N VAL A 155 -10.98 8.07 8.86
CA VAL A 155 -12.37 7.59 9.02
C VAL A 155 -12.41 6.06 9.00
N GLY A 156 -11.79 5.41 8.02
CA GLY A 156 -11.73 3.94 7.90
C GLY A 156 -11.21 3.23 9.14
N VAL A 157 -10.20 3.81 9.80
CA VAL A 157 -9.64 3.20 11.00
C VAL A 157 -10.64 3.18 12.16
N THR A 158 -11.76 3.91 12.13
CA THR A 158 -12.71 3.97 13.26
C THR A 158 -13.68 2.80 13.30
N PHE A 159 -13.93 2.13 12.16
CA PHE A 159 -14.94 1.07 12.00
C PHE A 159 -14.67 -0.20 12.81
N THR A 160 -13.41 -0.44 13.19
CA THR A 160 -13.04 -1.66 13.89
C THR A 160 -12.15 -1.36 15.09
N LYS A 161 -11.91 -2.34 15.95
CA LYS A 161 -10.89 -2.36 17.00
C LYS A 161 -9.93 -3.53 16.77
N LYS A 162 -8.77 -3.49 17.42
CA LYS A 162 -7.79 -4.58 17.30
C LYS A 162 -8.39 -5.85 17.92
N ARG A 163 -8.29 -6.98 17.21
CA ARG A 163 -8.88 -8.29 17.57
C ARG A 163 -10.42 -8.33 17.62
N GLU A 164 -11.09 -7.30 17.14
CA GLU A 164 -12.55 -7.31 17.08
C GLU A 164 -13.05 -8.26 15.99
N ILE A 165 -14.03 -9.09 16.35
CA ILE A 165 -14.63 -10.08 15.46
C ILE A 165 -15.87 -9.43 14.83
N ILE A 166 -15.66 -8.84 13.65
CA ILE A 166 -16.73 -8.35 12.77
C ILE A 166 -16.65 -9.15 11.48
N GLN A 167 -17.80 -9.62 10.99
CA GLN A 167 -17.84 -10.33 9.72
C GLN A 167 -17.48 -9.38 8.58
N LYS A 168 -16.70 -9.86 7.59
CA LYS A 168 -16.24 -8.99 6.49
C LYS A 168 -17.40 -8.34 5.73
N ASN A 169 -18.49 -9.08 5.51
CA ASN A 169 -19.67 -8.57 4.79
C ASN A 169 -20.37 -7.45 5.56
N GLU A 170 -20.48 -7.60 6.89
CA GLU A 170 -21.03 -6.56 7.76
C GLU A 170 -20.17 -5.29 7.70
N LEU A 171 -18.85 -5.42 7.83
CA LEU A 171 -17.91 -4.30 7.70
C LEU A 171 -17.99 -3.62 6.32
N ILE A 172 -18.12 -4.40 5.24
CA ILE A 172 -18.28 -3.88 3.88
C ILE A 172 -19.54 -3.03 3.80
N ASN A 173 -20.67 -3.55 4.29
CA ASN A 173 -21.96 -2.86 4.25
C ASN A 173 -21.93 -1.58 5.09
N GLU A 174 -21.36 -1.62 6.30
CA GLU A 174 -21.24 -0.45 7.17
C GLU A 174 -20.43 0.67 6.51
N ILE A 175 -19.31 0.32 5.85
CA ILE A 175 -18.48 1.28 5.12
C ILE A 175 -19.24 1.86 3.92
N ILE A 176 -19.92 1.02 3.13
CA ILE A 176 -20.71 1.47 1.97
C ILE A 176 -21.79 2.46 2.42
N ASN A 177 -22.53 2.14 3.48
CA ASN A 177 -23.57 3.02 4.01
C ASN A 177 -23.00 4.35 4.47
N SER A 178 -21.89 4.32 5.21
CA SER A 178 -21.18 5.52 5.67
C SER A 178 -20.67 6.41 4.50
N ILE A 179 -20.23 5.80 3.39
CA ILE A 179 -19.87 6.54 2.17
C ILE A 179 -21.11 7.20 1.55
N LYS A 180 -22.22 6.48 1.43
CA LYS A 180 -23.50 7.01 0.90
C LYS A 180 -24.06 8.15 1.74
N GLU A 181 -23.85 8.11 3.06
CA GLU A 181 -24.21 9.19 3.99
C GLU A 181 -23.33 10.44 3.86
N GLY A 182 -22.25 10.39 3.08
CA GLY A 182 -21.35 11.54 2.87
C GLY A 182 -20.23 11.67 3.91
N LYS A 183 -19.94 10.63 4.70
CA LYS A 183 -18.92 10.70 5.76
C LYS A 183 -17.48 10.67 5.22
N PHE A 184 -17.29 10.39 3.93
CA PHE A 184 -15.98 10.31 3.29
C PHE A 184 -15.69 11.50 2.38
N LYS A 185 -14.42 11.64 1.97
CA LYS A 185 -14.01 12.63 0.98
C LYS A 185 -13.73 11.97 -0.36
N ILE A 186 -14.12 12.66 -1.43
CA ILE A 186 -13.87 12.29 -2.83
C ILE A 186 -13.41 13.51 -3.62
N ILE A 187 -12.76 13.29 -4.75
CA ILE A 187 -12.40 14.31 -5.72
C ILE A 187 -13.63 14.63 -6.55
N LYS A 188 -13.99 15.92 -6.63
CA LYS A 188 -15.13 16.38 -7.43
C LYS A 188 -14.87 16.11 -8.92
N LYS A 189 -15.83 15.45 -9.58
CA LYS A 189 -15.78 15.12 -11.00
C LYS A 189 -17.11 15.43 -11.69
N ASP A 190 -17.07 15.62 -13.00
CA ASP A 190 -18.26 15.64 -13.84
C ASP A 190 -18.74 14.21 -14.16
N SER A 191 -19.89 14.08 -14.83
CA SER A 191 -20.47 12.79 -15.24
C SER A 191 -19.59 12.00 -16.22
N ALA A 192 -18.65 12.68 -16.90
CA ALA A 192 -17.66 12.06 -17.77
C ALA A 192 -16.35 11.70 -17.03
N GLY A 193 -16.30 11.84 -15.71
CA GLY A 193 -15.16 11.51 -14.86
C GLY A 193 -14.01 12.53 -14.88
N ASN A 194 -14.19 13.72 -15.48
CA ASN A 194 -13.17 14.77 -15.48
C ASN A 194 -13.15 15.48 -14.12
N CYS A 195 -11.96 15.70 -13.55
CA CYS A 195 -11.88 16.45 -12.29
C CYS A 195 -12.23 17.92 -12.47
N LEU A 196 -12.93 18.45 -11.48
CA LEU A 196 -13.38 19.83 -11.42
C LEU A 196 -12.64 20.60 -10.32
N ASP A 197 -12.53 21.91 -10.50
CA ASP A 197 -12.23 22.82 -9.39
C ASP A 197 -13.45 23.03 -8.48
N CYS A 198 -13.27 23.81 -7.41
CA CYS A 198 -14.34 24.02 -6.44
C CYS A 198 -15.51 24.85 -6.98
N ASN A 199 -15.31 25.56 -8.09
CA ASN A 199 -16.34 26.30 -8.79
C ASN A 199 -17.05 25.43 -9.86
N GLY A 200 -16.65 24.16 -10.01
CA GLY A 200 -17.25 23.24 -10.99
C GLY A 200 -16.64 23.33 -12.39
N LYS A 201 -15.54 24.07 -12.58
CA LYS A 201 -14.89 24.18 -13.89
C LYS A 201 -13.96 23.00 -14.14
N LYS A 202 -14.04 22.43 -15.34
CA LYS A 202 -13.17 21.33 -15.80
C LYS A 202 -11.70 21.74 -15.79
N LEU A 203 -10.87 20.87 -15.22
CA LEU A 203 -9.42 21.06 -15.16
C LEU A 203 -8.73 20.51 -16.42
N SER A 204 -7.89 21.33 -17.05
CA SER A 204 -7.03 20.91 -18.17
C SER A 204 -5.98 19.89 -17.71
N LYS A 205 -5.61 18.95 -18.58
CA LYS A 205 -4.63 17.87 -18.32
C LYS A 205 -3.32 18.37 -17.67
N THR A 206 -2.84 19.55 -18.06
CA THR A 206 -1.64 20.19 -17.51
C THR A 206 -1.75 20.54 -16.02
N LYS A 207 -2.90 21.03 -15.57
CA LYS A 207 -3.14 21.42 -14.16
C LYS A 207 -3.25 20.23 -13.21
N HIS A 208 -3.42 19.01 -13.74
CA HIS A 208 -3.41 17.78 -12.93
C HIS A 208 -2.00 17.36 -12.50
N ASN A 209 -0.96 17.86 -13.17
CA ASN A 209 0.43 17.44 -12.90
C ASN A 209 1.14 18.34 -11.86
N ASP A 210 0.42 19.28 -11.26
CA ASP A 210 0.94 20.11 -10.19
C ASP A 210 0.72 19.48 -8.81
N TRP A 211 1.74 19.57 -7.95
CA TRP A 211 1.62 19.06 -6.58
C TRP A 211 0.47 19.75 -5.84
N LYS A 212 0.33 21.07 -6.04
CA LYS A 212 -0.81 21.86 -5.55
C LYS A 212 -1.83 21.98 -6.70
N SER A 213 -2.50 20.89 -7.03
CA SER A 213 -3.53 20.90 -8.07
C SER A 213 -4.75 21.71 -7.61
N LEU A 214 -5.56 22.13 -8.57
CA LEU A 214 -6.83 22.84 -8.35
C LEU A 214 -8.02 21.88 -8.16
N LYS A 215 -7.77 20.57 -7.99
CA LYS A 215 -8.84 19.60 -7.78
C LYS A 215 -9.64 19.96 -6.53
N CYS A 216 -10.95 19.90 -6.61
CA CYS A 216 -11.78 20.11 -5.43
C CYS A 216 -11.99 18.82 -4.65
N LEU A 217 -11.91 18.92 -3.33
CA LEU A 217 -12.22 17.85 -2.40
C LEU A 217 -13.60 18.09 -1.80
N VAL A 218 -14.54 17.18 -2.02
CA VAL A 218 -15.92 17.26 -1.55
C VAL A 218 -16.27 16.06 -0.69
N PHE A 219 -17.38 16.13 0.04
CA PHE A 219 -17.91 14.95 0.73
C PHE A 219 -18.50 13.95 -0.28
N SER A 220 -18.53 12.67 0.07
CA SER A 220 -18.95 11.57 -0.80
C SER A 220 -20.45 11.53 -1.11
N LYS A 221 -21.22 12.45 -0.52
CA LYS A 221 -22.64 12.64 -0.81
C LYS A 221 -22.76 13.29 -2.19
N LEU A 222 -23.20 12.49 -3.16
CA LEU A 222 -23.58 12.95 -4.49
C LEU A 222 -24.91 13.69 -4.42
#